data_AF-A0A1D3JFU4-F1
#
_entry.id   AF-A0A1D3JFU4-F1
#
_cell.length_a   1.000
_cell.length_b   1.000
_cell.length_c   1.000
_cell.angle_alpha   90.00
_cell.angle_beta   90.00
_cell.angle_gamma   90.00
#
_symmetry.space_group_name_H-M   'P 1'
#
loop_
_entity.id
_entity.type
_entity.pdbx_description
1 polymer ?
#
loop_
_entity_poly.entity_id
_entity_poly.type
_entity_poly.pdbx_seq_one_letter_code
_entity_poly.pdbx_strand_id
1 'polypeptide(L)'
;MEHEDFPETFLKGSSNYKLYDELDKHEERNRTCEHCKLVETVLSRYDKSFNDLCCIFEKNLISLNTTLKGEKHNNERCKYFNFWIHDKIKKRISATIKDASKGNHIRLQFLQVYSLIEVKSLHSDCHFEYNSKIDLNLWKRWKDLYDFIKNYDSIKDLVNSNSELCKKYPTYLSYIQDIYKNYKTECCNNNGTKCPFTSGFDDWCNNNEFLNSLTCNATDDVAGSFREEVMSPYSMKEQKSSVPPLAADSQPGSGYNHPDEILTDKSDYYIKLAAGFSLLGIFSTAFFLYKFTTFGTWIRSKVLNKKINANIDEDAQNLMAHELNNEDENFYNNGYNIIYHSS
;
A
#
# COMPACT_ATOMS: atom_id res chain seq x y z
N MET A 1 11.71 8.61 -21.65
CA MET A 1 10.25 8.43 -21.79
C MET A 1 9.63 9.18 -20.63
N GLU A 2 8.89 10.24 -20.90
CA GLU A 2 8.22 11.00 -19.85
C GLU A 2 7.11 10.15 -19.23
N HIS A 3 6.90 10.28 -17.93
CA HIS A 3 5.77 9.63 -17.26
C HIS A 3 4.51 10.45 -17.53
N GLU A 4 3.67 9.96 -18.46
CA GLU A 4 2.37 10.56 -18.73
C GLU A 4 1.50 10.51 -17.46
N ASP A 5 1.09 11.68 -16.98
CA ASP A 5 0.29 11.81 -15.75
C ASP A 5 -1.18 11.52 -16.07
N PHE A 6 -1.52 10.23 -16.14
CA PHE A 6 -2.88 9.78 -16.46
C PHE A 6 -3.97 10.41 -15.56
N PRO A 7 -3.77 10.59 -14.23
CA PRO A 7 -4.69 11.38 -13.40
C PRO A 7 -5.03 12.77 -13.95
N GLU A 8 -4.04 13.56 -14.33
CA GLU A 8 -4.25 14.91 -14.90
C GLU A 8 -4.89 14.87 -16.31
N THR A 9 -4.75 13.73 -17.01
CA THR A 9 -5.29 13.51 -18.36
C THR A 9 -6.73 13.00 -18.37
N PHE A 10 -7.11 12.12 -17.43
CA PHE A 10 -8.38 11.37 -17.46
C PHE A 10 -9.29 11.62 -16.26
N LEU A 11 -8.78 12.12 -15.13
CA LEU A 11 -9.55 12.33 -13.89
C LEU A 11 -9.83 13.81 -13.61
N LYS A 12 -9.05 14.71 -14.24
CA LYS A 12 -9.17 16.15 -14.08
C LYS A 12 -10.59 16.63 -14.38
N GLY A 13 -11.25 17.17 -13.35
CA GLY A 13 -12.59 17.72 -13.44
C GLY A 13 -13.71 16.81 -12.93
N SER A 14 -13.46 15.52 -12.67
CA SER A 14 -14.49 14.62 -12.11
C SER A 14 -14.87 15.00 -10.68
N SER A 15 -16.09 14.64 -10.24
CA SER A 15 -16.55 14.89 -8.87
C SER A 15 -15.71 14.16 -7.83
N ASN A 16 -15.31 12.93 -8.14
CA ASN A 16 -14.69 12.02 -7.19
C ASN A 16 -13.18 12.27 -7.06
N TYR A 17 -12.52 12.86 -8.07
CA TYR A 17 -11.12 13.30 -7.96
C TYR A 17 -11.01 14.66 -7.24
N LYS A 18 -11.98 15.57 -7.44
CA LYS A 18 -12.08 16.86 -6.73
C LYS A 18 -12.17 16.76 -5.19
N LEU A 19 -12.48 15.58 -4.64
CA LEU A 19 -12.42 15.35 -3.19
C LEU A 19 -10.98 15.53 -2.63
N TYR A 20 -9.94 15.37 -3.45
CA TYR A 20 -8.57 15.72 -3.05
C TYR A 20 -8.36 17.24 -2.92
N ASP A 21 -9.03 18.05 -3.74
CA ASP A 21 -8.93 19.52 -3.68
C ASP A 21 -9.50 20.05 -2.36
N GLU A 22 -10.56 19.42 -1.83
CA GLU A 22 -11.13 19.76 -0.51
C GLU A 22 -10.14 19.54 0.65
N LEU A 23 -9.30 18.49 0.57
CA LEU A 23 -8.26 18.21 1.56
C LEU A 23 -7.07 19.17 1.45
N ASP A 24 -6.86 19.80 0.29
CA ASP A 24 -5.84 20.82 0.06
C ASP A 24 -6.26 22.24 0.48
N LYS A 25 -7.50 22.45 0.91
CA LYS A 25 -7.99 23.77 1.33
C LYS A 25 -7.42 24.22 2.67
N HIS A 26 -6.40 25.06 2.58
CA HIS A 26 -6.02 25.98 3.65
C HIS A 26 -7.21 26.88 4.01
N GLU A 27 -7.72 26.75 5.25
CA GLU A 27 -8.55 27.78 5.88
C GLU A 27 -7.73 28.44 6.98
N GLU A 28 -7.59 29.76 6.93
CA GLU A 28 -7.01 30.56 8.02
C GLU A 28 -8.01 30.67 9.19
N ARG A 29 -8.12 29.62 10.02
CA ARG A 29 -8.93 29.67 11.25
C ARG A 29 -8.29 28.93 12.42
N ASN A 30 -7.43 29.65 13.15
CA ASN A 30 -7.24 29.62 14.62
C ASN A 30 -7.33 28.26 15.35
N ARG A 31 -6.86 27.17 14.75
CA ARG A 31 -6.56 25.91 15.45
C ARG A 31 -5.05 25.74 15.47
N THR A 32 -4.50 25.72 16.68
CA THR A 32 -3.16 25.25 16.96
C THR A 32 -3.09 23.76 16.60
N CYS A 33 -2.15 23.38 15.74
CA CYS A 33 -1.81 21.98 15.45
C CYS A 33 -0.91 21.44 16.57
N GLU A 34 -1.51 21.17 17.72
CA GLU A 34 -0.79 20.89 18.98
C GLU A 34 -0.18 19.50 18.99
N HIS A 35 -0.79 18.55 18.31
CA HIS A 35 -0.28 17.20 18.18
C HIS A 35 0.96 17.19 17.28
N CYS A 36 0.99 18.04 16.24
CA CYS A 36 2.16 18.24 15.39
C CYS A 36 3.38 18.87 16.07
N LYS A 37 3.21 19.69 17.12
CA LYS A 37 4.35 20.30 17.85
C LYS A 37 5.35 19.26 18.37
N LEU A 38 4.84 18.10 18.81
CA LEU A 38 5.65 17.00 19.35
C LEU A 38 6.57 16.34 18.30
N VAL A 39 6.23 16.45 17.01
CA VAL A 39 7.06 15.92 15.90
C VAL A 39 7.73 17.00 15.05
N GLU A 40 7.45 18.28 15.32
CA GLU A 40 7.92 19.44 14.54
C GLU A 40 9.45 19.45 14.37
N THR A 41 10.19 19.23 15.44
CA THR A 41 11.66 19.15 15.43
C THR A 41 12.20 17.97 14.61
N VAL A 42 11.43 16.90 14.44
CA VAL A 42 11.81 15.74 13.62
C VAL A 42 11.48 15.99 12.15
N LEU A 43 10.29 16.51 11.86
CA LEU A 43 9.85 16.86 10.51
C LEU A 43 10.70 17.99 9.90
N SER A 44 11.06 19.00 10.69
CA SER A 44 11.93 20.12 10.28
C SER A 44 13.34 19.70 9.85
N ARG A 45 13.84 18.53 10.28
CA ARG A 45 15.14 17.97 9.84
C ARG A 45 15.08 17.39 8.41
N TYR A 46 13.88 17.17 7.90
CA TYR A 46 13.61 16.66 6.56
C TYR A 46 13.30 17.81 5.60
N ASP A 47 12.26 18.57 5.91
CA ASP A 47 11.91 19.85 5.27
C ASP A 47 10.85 20.56 6.12
N LYS A 48 10.93 21.88 6.29
CA LYS A 48 9.97 22.62 7.14
C LYS A 48 8.51 22.48 6.68
N SER A 49 8.28 22.27 5.38
CA SER A 49 6.91 22.14 4.84
C SER A 49 6.22 20.81 5.17
N PHE A 50 6.91 19.88 5.83
CA PHE A 50 6.25 18.76 6.52
C PHE A 50 5.50 19.21 7.77
N ASN A 51 5.90 20.31 8.44
CA ASN A 51 5.16 20.88 9.57
C ASN A 51 3.80 21.39 9.08
N ASP A 52 3.79 22.16 7.99
CA ASP A 52 2.56 22.65 7.33
C ASP A 52 1.65 21.47 6.95
N LEU A 53 2.21 20.41 6.34
CA LEU A 53 1.47 19.21 5.98
C LEU A 53 0.91 18.47 7.20
N CYS A 54 1.65 18.46 8.32
CA CYS A 54 1.18 17.90 9.58
C CYS A 54 -0.04 18.69 10.10
N CYS A 55 0.01 20.02 10.10
CA CYS A 55 -1.10 20.85 10.57
C CYS A 55 -2.36 20.68 9.69
N ILE A 56 -2.21 20.50 8.38
CA ILE A 56 -3.33 20.17 7.47
C ILE A 56 -3.84 18.74 7.73
N PHE A 57 -2.95 17.77 7.96
CA PHE A 57 -3.31 16.39 8.32
C PHE A 57 -4.10 16.31 9.63
N GLU A 58 -3.63 16.96 10.69
CA GLU A 58 -4.29 17.06 11.99
C GLU A 58 -5.69 17.69 11.85
N LYS A 59 -5.80 18.82 11.13
CA LYS A 59 -7.09 19.45 10.83
C LYS A 59 -8.02 18.47 10.10
N ASN A 60 -7.55 17.90 8.98
CA ASN A 60 -8.37 17.05 8.11
C ASN A 60 -8.80 15.75 8.80
N LEU A 61 -7.98 15.15 9.67
CA LEU A 61 -8.35 13.97 10.47
C LEU A 61 -9.46 14.28 11.47
N ILE A 62 -9.35 15.41 12.17
CA ILE A 62 -10.32 15.87 13.18
C ILE A 62 -11.65 16.30 12.55
N SER A 63 -11.62 16.86 11.34
CA SER A 63 -12.80 17.45 10.68
C SER A 63 -13.26 16.73 9.41
N LEU A 64 -12.82 15.48 9.17
CA LEU A 64 -12.90 14.80 7.87
C LEU A 64 -14.32 14.74 7.28
N ASN A 65 -15.30 14.47 8.14
CA ASN A 65 -16.73 14.45 7.79
C ASN A 65 -17.28 15.82 7.33
N THR A 66 -16.66 16.92 7.75
CA THR A 66 -17.02 18.30 7.35
C THR A 66 -16.15 18.89 6.25
N THR A 67 -14.95 18.34 6.03
CA THR A 67 -14.09 18.62 4.86
C THR A 67 -14.67 17.88 3.65
N LEU A 68 -14.83 16.55 3.73
CA LEU A 68 -15.34 15.70 2.66
C LEU A 68 -16.87 15.54 2.72
N LYS A 69 -17.60 16.66 2.70
CA LYS A 69 -19.09 16.67 2.70
C LYS A 69 -19.71 16.05 1.45
N GLY A 70 -19.00 16.04 0.31
CA GLY A 70 -19.48 15.49 -0.96
C GLY A 70 -19.57 13.96 -0.96
N GLU A 71 -18.66 13.28 -0.28
CA GLU A 71 -18.77 11.85 0.03
C GLU A 71 -19.63 11.66 1.29
N LYS A 72 -20.45 10.61 1.33
CA LYS A 72 -21.38 10.30 2.43
C LYS A 72 -20.84 9.24 3.39
N HIS A 73 -19.99 8.33 2.91
CA HIS A 73 -19.55 7.17 3.67
C HIS A 73 -18.22 7.43 4.39
N ASN A 74 -18.16 7.24 5.72
CA ASN A 74 -16.96 7.57 6.52
C ASN A 74 -15.73 6.73 6.15
N ASN A 75 -15.89 5.42 5.87
CA ASN A 75 -14.82 4.56 5.38
C ASN A 75 -14.24 5.10 4.05
N GLU A 76 -15.09 5.59 3.15
CA GLU A 76 -14.69 6.10 1.85
C GLU A 76 -13.97 7.45 1.97
N ARG A 77 -14.48 8.36 2.82
CA ARG A 77 -13.75 9.58 3.23
C ARG A 77 -12.35 9.24 3.77
N CYS A 78 -12.24 8.17 4.57
CA CYS A 78 -10.98 7.71 5.13
C CYS A 78 -10.01 7.13 4.07
N LYS A 79 -10.53 6.48 3.02
CA LYS A 79 -9.72 6.08 1.86
C LYS A 79 -9.12 7.29 1.15
N TYR A 80 -9.95 8.29 0.82
CA TYR A 80 -9.49 9.56 0.25
C TYR A 80 -8.42 10.25 1.11
N PHE A 81 -8.65 10.35 2.42
CA PHE A 81 -7.69 10.93 3.36
C PHE A 81 -6.34 10.20 3.36
N ASN A 82 -6.34 8.87 3.44
CA ASN A 82 -5.11 8.06 3.47
C ASN A 82 -4.34 8.12 2.14
N PHE A 83 -5.03 8.07 0.99
CA PHE A 83 -4.38 8.25 -0.30
C PHE A 83 -3.82 9.66 -0.50
N TRP A 84 -4.56 10.69 -0.06
CA TRP A 84 -4.10 12.08 -0.08
C TRP A 84 -2.81 12.27 0.70
N ILE A 85 -2.76 11.88 1.98
CA ILE A 85 -1.58 12.14 2.81
C ILE A 85 -0.34 11.38 2.31
N HIS A 86 -0.49 10.14 1.86
CA HIS A 86 0.63 9.37 1.29
C HIS A 86 1.14 9.98 -0.02
N ASP A 87 0.26 10.47 -0.91
CA ASP A 87 0.63 11.20 -2.12
C ASP A 87 1.34 12.53 -1.79
N LYS A 88 0.86 13.28 -0.78
CA LYS A 88 1.49 14.54 -0.33
C LYS A 88 2.88 14.32 0.30
N ILE A 89 3.03 13.31 1.16
CA ILE A 89 4.33 12.91 1.71
C ILE A 89 5.28 12.50 0.57
N LYS A 90 4.81 11.68 -0.38
CA LYS A 90 5.58 11.26 -1.56
C LYS A 90 6.06 12.46 -2.38
N LYS A 91 5.16 13.39 -2.71
CA LYS A 91 5.45 14.58 -3.52
C LYS A 91 6.48 15.49 -2.85
N ARG A 92 6.36 15.75 -1.53
CA ARG A 92 7.37 16.51 -0.79
C ARG A 92 8.73 15.80 -0.78
N ILE A 93 8.77 14.49 -0.47
CA ILE A 93 10.02 13.71 -0.50
C ILE A 93 10.67 13.77 -1.89
N SER A 94 9.93 13.54 -2.97
CA SER A 94 10.47 13.60 -4.33
C SER A 94 11.00 14.99 -4.73
N ALA A 95 10.54 16.08 -4.09
CA ALA A 95 11.04 17.43 -4.31
C ALA A 95 12.26 17.78 -3.45
N THR A 96 12.34 17.32 -2.20
CA THR A 96 13.34 17.78 -1.21
C THR A 96 14.37 16.73 -0.79
N ILE A 97 14.05 15.43 -0.87
CA ILE A 97 14.84 14.33 -0.31
C ILE A 97 15.15 13.27 -1.36
N LYS A 98 16.42 13.17 -1.76
CA LYS A 98 16.91 12.18 -2.74
C LYS A 98 17.00 10.73 -2.21
N ASP A 99 16.51 10.48 -1.00
CA ASP A 99 16.56 9.18 -0.31
C ASP A 99 15.15 8.71 0.10
N ALA A 100 14.60 7.77 -0.66
CA ALA A 100 13.28 7.21 -0.42
C ALA A 100 13.14 6.45 0.92
N SER A 101 14.24 6.00 1.54
CA SER A 101 14.18 5.32 2.84
C SER A 101 13.61 6.20 3.96
N LYS A 102 13.74 7.53 3.83
CA LYS A 102 13.18 8.49 4.79
C LYS A 102 11.66 8.52 4.80
N GLY A 103 10.99 7.98 3.78
CA GLY A 103 9.53 7.92 3.72
C GLY A 103 8.87 7.21 4.91
N ASN A 104 9.45 6.11 5.39
CA ASN A 104 8.92 5.42 6.58
C ASN A 104 9.17 6.21 7.87
N HIS A 105 10.34 6.87 8.01
CA HIS A 105 10.62 7.72 9.18
C HIS A 105 9.68 8.94 9.24
N ILE A 106 9.36 9.56 8.10
CA ILE A 106 8.42 10.66 8.00
C ILE A 106 7.00 10.18 8.32
N ARG A 107 6.52 9.09 7.70
CA ARG A 107 5.19 8.50 7.98
C ARG A 107 5.00 8.10 9.45
N LEU A 108 6.06 7.64 10.13
CA LEU A 108 6.03 7.36 11.57
C LEU A 108 5.76 8.61 12.43
N GLN A 109 6.05 9.82 11.95
CA GLN A 109 5.67 11.05 12.65
C GLN A 109 4.17 11.32 12.52
N PHE A 110 3.61 11.14 11.31
CA PHE A 110 2.16 11.22 11.07
C PHE A 110 1.39 10.15 11.86
N LEU A 111 1.97 8.95 12.06
CA LEU A 111 1.38 7.92 12.92
C LEU A 111 1.35 8.32 14.41
N GLN A 112 2.43 8.92 14.93
CA GLN A 112 2.44 9.44 16.31
C GLN A 112 1.37 10.52 16.50
N VAL A 113 1.25 11.45 15.55
CA VAL A 113 0.21 12.49 15.54
C VAL A 113 -1.19 11.88 15.48
N TYR A 114 -1.41 10.85 14.65
CA TYR A 114 -2.66 10.09 14.62
C TYR A 114 -2.98 9.49 16.01
N SER A 115 -2.08 8.73 16.61
CA SER A 115 -2.34 8.08 17.91
C SER A 115 -2.59 9.07 19.05
N LEU A 116 -1.97 10.26 19.02
CA LEU A 116 -2.25 11.33 19.99
C LEU A 116 -3.66 11.93 19.84
N ILE A 117 -4.21 11.96 18.62
CA ILE A 117 -5.56 12.43 18.30
C ILE A 117 -6.60 11.32 18.58
N GLU A 118 -6.23 10.07 18.33
CA GLU A 118 -6.99 8.85 18.63
C GLU A 118 -7.22 8.69 20.15
N VAL A 119 -6.17 8.79 20.96
CA VAL A 119 -6.24 8.70 22.44
C VAL A 119 -7.15 9.78 23.05
N LYS A 120 -7.27 10.94 22.41
CA LYS A 120 -8.17 12.03 22.84
C LYS A 120 -9.59 11.91 22.25
N SER A 121 -9.88 10.87 21.47
CA SER A 121 -11.17 10.67 20.76
C SER A 121 -11.58 11.86 19.87
N LEU A 122 -10.61 12.55 19.27
CA LEU A 122 -10.83 13.77 18.48
C LEU A 122 -11.01 13.51 16.97
N HIS A 123 -10.89 12.28 16.50
CA HIS A 123 -10.99 11.91 15.08
C HIS A 123 -12.40 11.41 14.72
N SER A 124 -12.80 11.54 13.44
CA SER A 124 -14.02 10.90 12.93
C SER A 124 -13.69 9.57 12.25
N ASP A 125 -14.14 8.44 12.83
CA ASP A 125 -14.17 7.07 12.29
C ASP A 125 -13.19 6.76 11.14
N CYS A 126 -11.89 6.95 11.38
CA CYS A 126 -10.86 6.84 10.35
C CYS A 126 -9.49 6.55 10.96
N HIS A 127 -8.87 5.45 10.53
CA HIS A 127 -7.51 5.09 10.90
C HIS A 127 -6.49 5.67 9.91
N PHE A 128 -5.31 6.08 10.40
CA PHE A 128 -4.19 6.41 9.53
C PHE A 128 -3.38 5.15 9.21
N GLU A 129 -3.45 4.70 7.97
CA GLU A 129 -2.93 3.39 7.55
C GLU A 129 -1.40 3.40 7.38
N TYR A 130 -0.71 2.98 8.45
CA TYR A 130 0.74 2.79 8.43
C TYR A 130 1.15 1.32 8.39
N ASN A 131 1.76 0.94 7.27
CA ASN A 131 2.50 -0.31 7.10
C ASN A 131 3.87 0.00 6.49
N SER A 132 4.95 -0.43 7.15
CA SER A 132 6.34 -0.19 6.74
C SER A 132 6.78 -1.02 5.52
N LYS A 133 6.05 -2.11 5.22
CA LYS A 133 6.25 -2.96 4.02
C LYS A 133 5.66 -2.34 2.74
N ILE A 134 4.86 -1.28 2.86
CA ILE A 134 4.24 -0.56 1.75
C ILE A 134 4.97 0.76 1.60
N ASP A 135 5.81 0.87 0.58
CA ASP A 135 6.49 2.11 0.25
C ASP A 135 5.55 3.12 -0.45
N LEU A 136 6.04 4.35 -0.61
CA LEU A 136 5.27 5.45 -1.17
C LEU A 136 4.98 5.34 -2.68
N ASN A 137 5.74 4.55 -3.43
CA ASN A 137 5.42 4.23 -4.82
C ASN A 137 4.32 3.18 -4.91
N LEU A 138 4.33 2.18 -4.02
CA LEU A 138 3.23 1.22 -3.92
C LEU A 138 1.93 1.89 -3.47
N TRP A 139 1.99 2.81 -2.51
CA TRP A 139 0.86 3.70 -2.17
C TRP A 139 0.35 4.53 -3.35
N LYS A 140 1.24 5.09 -4.19
CA LYS A 140 0.80 5.77 -5.43
C LYS A 140 0.04 4.81 -6.35
N ARG A 141 0.58 3.62 -6.61
CA ARG A 141 -0.09 2.61 -7.46
C ARG A 141 -1.47 2.23 -6.91
N TRP A 142 -1.59 2.00 -5.60
CA TRP A 142 -2.88 1.76 -4.95
C TRP A 142 -3.85 2.94 -5.08
N LYS A 143 -3.36 4.19 -4.99
CA LYS A 143 -4.15 5.40 -5.29
C LYS A 143 -4.60 5.43 -6.75
N ASP A 144 -3.69 5.20 -7.69
CA ASP A 144 -3.98 5.26 -9.13
C ASP A 144 -5.08 4.25 -9.53
N LEU A 145 -5.09 3.06 -8.91
CA LEU A 145 -6.13 2.03 -9.07
C LEU A 145 -7.47 2.43 -8.41
N TYR A 146 -7.44 2.97 -7.18
CA TYR A 146 -8.64 3.50 -6.52
C TYR A 146 -9.30 4.60 -7.35
N ASP A 147 -8.49 5.58 -7.75
CA ASP A 147 -8.91 6.75 -8.48
C ASP A 147 -9.46 6.35 -9.85
N PHE A 148 -8.90 5.35 -10.53
CA PHE A 148 -9.49 4.79 -11.75
C PHE A 148 -10.85 4.13 -11.49
N ILE A 149 -10.94 3.20 -10.53
CA ILE A 149 -12.19 2.49 -10.22
C ILE A 149 -13.30 3.48 -9.82
N LYS A 150 -12.99 4.48 -8.99
CA LYS A 150 -13.94 5.50 -8.52
C LYS A 150 -14.39 6.49 -9.59
N ASN A 151 -13.76 6.50 -10.75
CA ASN A 151 -14.07 7.39 -11.85
C ASN A 151 -14.40 6.65 -13.15
N TYR A 152 -14.54 5.32 -13.13
CA TYR A 152 -14.63 4.49 -14.34
C TYR A 152 -15.70 4.96 -15.33
N ASP A 153 -16.90 5.28 -14.87
CA ASP A 153 -17.96 5.81 -15.74
C ASP A 153 -17.64 7.20 -16.32
N SER A 154 -17.02 8.08 -15.53
CA SER A 154 -16.57 9.40 -16.03
C SER A 154 -15.42 9.28 -17.03
N ILE A 155 -14.49 8.33 -16.83
CA ILE A 155 -13.42 8.01 -17.78
C ILE A 155 -14.03 7.45 -19.07
N LYS A 156 -14.99 6.52 -18.95
CA LYS A 156 -15.71 5.89 -20.06
C LYS A 156 -16.45 6.91 -20.92
N ASP A 157 -17.20 7.82 -20.31
CA ASP A 157 -17.90 8.89 -21.04
C ASP A 157 -16.92 9.87 -21.70
N LEU A 158 -15.82 10.23 -21.02
CA LEU A 158 -14.75 11.07 -21.56
C LEU A 158 -14.01 10.41 -22.75
N VAL A 159 -13.77 9.10 -22.67
CA VAL A 159 -13.11 8.29 -23.71
C VAL A 159 -14.02 8.11 -24.93
N ASN A 160 -15.31 7.84 -24.71
CA ASN A 160 -16.31 7.72 -25.78
C ASN A 160 -16.58 9.06 -26.50
N SER A 161 -16.33 10.19 -25.86
CA SER A 161 -16.58 11.54 -26.41
C SER A 161 -15.34 12.26 -26.95
N ASN A 162 -14.13 11.69 -26.80
CA ASN A 162 -12.88 12.32 -27.21
C ASN A 162 -11.92 11.29 -27.85
N SER A 163 -11.78 11.35 -29.17
CA SER A 163 -10.96 10.42 -29.96
C SER A 163 -9.47 10.44 -29.60
N GLU A 164 -8.90 11.58 -29.22
CA GLU A 164 -7.49 11.65 -28.78
C GLU A 164 -7.28 11.01 -27.40
N LEU A 165 -8.26 11.13 -26.49
CA LEU A 165 -8.23 10.40 -25.22
C LEU A 165 -8.50 8.90 -25.42
N CYS A 166 -9.34 8.52 -26.39
CA CYS A 166 -9.54 7.13 -26.78
C CYS A 166 -8.24 6.48 -27.30
N LYS A 167 -7.42 7.18 -28.10
CA LYS A 167 -6.09 6.70 -28.52
C LYS A 167 -5.15 6.44 -27.35
N LYS A 168 -5.26 7.20 -26.25
CA LYS A 168 -4.44 7.05 -25.03
C LYS A 168 -4.99 6.02 -24.05
N TYR A 169 -6.30 5.76 -24.05
CA TYR A 169 -6.97 4.92 -23.07
C TYR A 169 -6.41 3.49 -22.97
N PRO A 170 -6.04 2.77 -24.05
CA PRO A 170 -5.40 1.45 -23.96
C PRO A 170 -4.12 1.45 -23.13
N THR A 171 -3.30 2.50 -23.20
CA THR A 171 -2.06 2.65 -22.41
C THR A 171 -2.38 2.83 -20.92
N TYR A 172 -3.38 3.67 -20.61
CA TYR A 172 -3.81 3.89 -19.21
C TYR A 172 -4.47 2.63 -18.62
N LEU A 173 -5.34 1.96 -19.38
CA LEU A 173 -5.98 0.71 -18.97
C LEU A 173 -4.92 -0.38 -18.72
N SER A 174 -3.92 -0.53 -19.59
CA SER A 174 -2.81 -1.47 -19.40
C SER A 174 -2.03 -1.19 -18.11
N TYR A 175 -1.70 0.09 -17.84
CA TYR A 175 -1.06 0.50 -16.58
C TYR A 175 -1.88 0.13 -15.34
N ILE A 176 -3.21 0.36 -15.38
CA ILE A 176 -4.13 0.01 -14.29
C ILE A 176 -4.28 -1.51 -14.15
N GLN A 177 -4.30 -2.27 -15.25
CA GLN A 177 -4.33 -3.74 -15.24
C GLN A 177 -3.08 -4.34 -14.56
N ASP A 178 -1.89 -3.79 -14.83
CA ASP A 178 -0.64 -4.20 -14.17
C ASP A 178 -0.61 -3.86 -12.66
N ILE A 179 -1.29 -2.79 -12.25
CA ILE A 179 -1.52 -2.50 -10.83
C ILE A 179 -2.51 -3.51 -10.24
N TYR A 180 -3.65 -3.74 -10.90
CA TYR A 180 -4.70 -4.63 -10.41
C TYR A 180 -4.24 -6.10 -10.30
N LYS A 181 -3.41 -6.56 -11.23
CA LYS A 181 -2.74 -7.87 -11.16
C LYS A 181 -1.86 -7.99 -9.92
N ASN A 182 -1.06 -6.95 -9.62
CA ASN A 182 -0.22 -6.92 -8.42
C ASN A 182 -1.06 -6.82 -7.13
N TYR A 183 -2.15 -6.05 -7.15
CA TYR A 183 -3.12 -5.97 -6.05
C TYR A 183 -3.70 -7.36 -5.73
N LYS A 184 -4.15 -8.09 -6.77
CA LYS A 184 -4.67 -9.45 -6.59
C LYS A 184 -3.66 -10.40 -5.97
N THR A 185 -2.39 -10.35 -6.39
CA THR A 185 -1.33 -11.17 -5.77
C THR A 185 -1.08 -10.80 -4.30
N GLU A 186 -0.98 -9.51 -3.99
CA GLU A 186 -0.56 -9.01 -2.66
C GLU A 186 -1.70 -8.94 -1.63
N CYS A 187 -2.98 -9.02 -2.05
CA CYS A 187 -4.15 -8.80 -1.18
C CYS A 187 -5.28 -9.82 -1.29
N CYS A 188 -5.60 -10.30 -2.49
CA CYS A 188 -6.76 -11.18 -2.71
C CYS A 188 -6.48 -12.66 -2.42
N ASN A 189 -5.34 -12.94 -1.79
CA ASN A 189 -4.96 -14.25 -1.27
C ASN A 189 -4.87 -14.13 0.27
N ASN A 190 -5.26 -15.18 1.00
CA ASN A 190 -5.50 -15.21 2.45
C ASN A 190 -4.33 -14.79 3.39
N ASN A 191 -3.18 -14.34 2.86
CA ASN A 191 -2.00 -13.89 3.59
C ASN A 191 -1.46 -12.54 3.07
N GLY A 192 -2.33 -11.64 2.59
CA GLY A 192 -1.92 -10.35 2.06
C GLY A 192 -1.24 -9.45 3.10
N THR A 193 -0.03 -8.94 2.82
CA THR A 193 0.74 -8.12 3.78
C THR A 193 1.18 -6.75 3.26
N LYS A 194 0.76 -6.36 2.04
CA LYS A 194 1.05 -5.05 1.43
C LYS A 194 -0.20 -4.29 0.97
N CYS A 195 -1.33 -4.57 1.61
CA CYS A 195 -2.62 -3.94 1.29
C CYS A 195 -2.72 -2.53 1.87
N PRO A 196 -3.26 -1.56 1.11
CA PRO A 196 -3.30 -0.16 1.53
C PRO A 196 -4.15 0.06 2.79
N PHE A 197 -5.13 -0.81 3.04
CA PHE A 197 -6.00 -0.74 4.22
C PHE A 197 -6.06 -2.10 4.91
N THR A 198 -6.25 -2.08 6.23
CA THR A 198 -6.38 -3.24 7.11
C THR A 198 -7.74 -3.93 7.02
N SER A 199 -8.76 -3.24 6.48
CA SER A 199 -10.12 -3.76 6.29
C SER A 199 -10.84 -3.07 5.11
N GLY A 200 -11.94 -3.67 4.64
CA GLY A 200 -12.83 -3.06 3.63
C GLY A 200 -12.22 -2.93 2.24
N PHE A 201 -11.40 -3.89 1.83
CA PHE A 201 -10.68 -3.91 0.53
C PHE A 201 -10.89 -5.19 -0.30
N ASP A 202 -11.57 -6.20 0.23
CA ASP A 202 -12.01 -7.38 -0.52
C ASP A 202 -12.93 -7.03 -1.70
N ASP A 203 -13.66 -5.90 -1.59
CA ASP A 203 -14.48 -5.28 -2.63
C ASP A 203 -13.78 -5.25 -4.00
N TRP A 204 -12.48 -4.92 -4.01
CA TRP A 204 -11.69 -4.82 -5.24
C TRP A 204 -11.33 -6.17 -5.83
N CYS A 205 -11.21 -7.22 -5.01
CA CYS A 205 -10.81 -8.56 -5.47
C CYS A 205 -11.81 -9.15 -6.47
N ASN A 206 -13.08 -8.77 -6.33
CA ASN A 206 -14.19 -9.18 -7.18
C ASN A 206 -14.55 -8.15 -8.26
N ASN A 207 -14.10 -6.89 -8.14
CA ASN A 207 -14.35 -5.85 -9.13
C ASN A 207 -13.50 -6.06 -10.40
N ASN A 208 -14.04 -6.85 -11.33
CA ASN A 208 -13.45 -7.13 -12.63
C ASN A 208 -14.10 -6.33 -13.78
N GLU A 209 -15.14 -5.53 -13.51
CA GLU A 209 -16.00 -4.96 -14.57
C GLU A 209 -15.21 -4.04 -15.52
N PHE A 210 -14.30 -3.24 -14.97
CA PHE A 210 -13.44 -2.35 -15.74
C PHE A 210 -12.38 -3.05 -16.60
N LEU A 211 -12.20 -4.37 -16.44
CA LEU A 211 -11.35 -5.17 -17.32
C LEU A 211 -12.02 -5.47 -18.66
N ASN A 212 -13.36 -5.34 -18.75
CA ASN A 212 -14.08 -5.41 -20.01
C ASN A 212 -13.81 -4.14 -20.81
N SER A 213 -12.75 -4.18 -21.61
CA SER A 213 -12.22 -3.03 -22.33
C SER A 213 -13.25 -2.35 -23.22
N LEU A 214 -13.40 -1.04 -23.07
CA LEU A 214 -14.06 -0.19 -24.06
C LEU A 214 -13.33 -0.30 -25.40
N THR A 215 -14.05 -0.74 -26.44
CA THR A 215 -13.53 -0.78 -27.81
C THR A 215 -13.46 0.65 -28.36
N CYS A 216 -12.27 1.25 -28.30
CA CYS A 216 -11.96 2.48 -29.04
C CYS A 216 -11.92 2.20 -30.54
N ASN A 217 -13.09 2.04 -31.14
CA ASN A 217 -13.26 2.06 -32.59
C ASN A 217 -12.92 3.49 -33.06
N ALA A 218 -11.83 3.65 -33.79
CA ALA A 218 -11.54 4.90 -34.48
C ALA A 218 -12.62 5.12 -35.54
N THR A 219 -13.54 6.06 -35.29
CA THR A 219 -14.42 6.61 -36.32
C THR A 219 -13.60 7.57 -37.15
N ASP A 220 -13.26 7.18 -38.39
CA ASP A 220 -12.46 7.97 -39.35
C ASP A 220 -13.24 9.17 -39.95
N ASP A 221 -14.00 9.87 -39.11
CA ASP A 221 -14.73 11.10 -39.43
C ASP A 221 -13.83 12.32 -39.19
N VAL A 222 -12.95 12.61 -40.16
CA VAL A 222 -13.15 13.67 -41.18
C VAL A 222 -11.99 13.56 -42.19
N ALA A 223 -12.16 12.68 -43.17
CA ALA A 223 -11.55 12.84 -44.50
C ALA A 223 -12.69 13.25 -45.46
N GLY A 224 -12.54 14.40 -46.13
CA GLY A 224 -13.67 15.08 -46.76
C GLY A 224 -14.37 14.28 -47.86
N SER A 225 -15.71 14.35 -47.88
CA SER A 225 -16.58 13.82 -48.93
C SER A 225 -16.18 14.32 -50.33
N PHE A 226 -15.47 13.49 -51.09
CA PHE A 226 -15.48 13.53 -52.54
C PHE A 226 -16.13 12.25 -53.07
N ARG A 227 -17.33 12.39 -53.63
CA ARG A 227 -17.99 11.33 -54.39
C ARG A 227 -17.42 11.31 -55.80
N GLU A 228 -17.05 10.13 -56.28
CA GLU A 228 -17.01 9.86 -57.71
C GLU A 228 -17.49 8.41 -57.95
N GLU A 229 -18.53 8.25 -58.76
CA GLU A 229 -19.21 6.96 -58.98
C GLU A 229 -18.71 6.32 -60.29
N VAL A 230 -18.04 5.16 -60.22
CA VAL A 230 -17.87 4.29 -61.41
C VAL A 230 -18.06 2.79 -61.06
N MET A 231 -19.20 2.28 -61.52
CA MET A 231 -19.52 0.91 -61.97
C MET A 231 -18.69 -0.32 -61.53
N SER A 232 -19.41 -1.32 -60.98
CA SER A 232 -19.10 -2.77 -61.02
C SER A 232 -19.16 -3.30 -62.49
N PRO A 233 -18.70 -4.54 -62.87
CA PRO A 233 -19.35 -5.81 -62.44
C PRO A 233 -18.49 -7.13 -62.43
N TYR A 234 -19.15 -8.24 -62.02
CA TYR A 234 -18.75 -9.68 -62.04
C TYR A 234 -17.72 -10.14 -60.98
N SER A 235 -17.95 -11.16 -60.11
CA SER A 235 -18.44 -12.56 -60.29
C SER A 235 -17.31 -13.49 -60.80
N MET A 236 -16.99 -14.64 -60.19
CA MET A 236 -17.88 -15.73 -59.76
C MET A 236 -17.31 -16.58 -58.59
N LYS A 237 -18.09 -17.55 -58.08
CA LYS A 237 -17.64 -18.62 -57.14
C LYS A 237 -16.94 -19.77 -57.89
N GLU A 238 -16.09 -20.54 -57.22
CA GLU A 238 -16.32 -21.99 -57.12
C GLU A 238 -15.61 -22.67 -55.91
N GLN A 239 -15.84 -23.98 -55.75
CA GLN A 239 -15.56 -24.78 -54.56
C GLN A 239 -15.16 -26.20 -54.98
N LYS A 240 -14.13 -26.82 -54.37
CA LYS A 240 -14.08 -28.29 -54.25
C LYS A 240 -13.14 -28.82 -53.16
N SER A 241 -13.34 -30.09 -52.83
CA SER A 241 -12.70 -30.86 -51.77
C SER A 241 -12.50 -32.30 -52.26
N SER A 242 -11.39 -32.93 -51.88
CA SER A 242 -11.20 -34.39 -51.85
C SER A 242 -9.95 -34.75 -51.04
N VAL A 243 -9.91 -35.98 -50.49
CA VAL A 243 -8.78 -36.53 -49.70
C VAL A 243 -8.47 -37.97 -50.22
N PRO A 244 -7.62 -38.82 -49.58
CA PRO A 244 -6.46 -39.46 -50.21
C PRO A 244 -6.72 -40.92 -50.69
N PRO A 245 -5.66 -41.69 -51.07
CA PRO A 245 -5.21 -42.74 -50.14
C PRO A 245 -3.68 -43.05 -50.08
N LEU A 246 -3.34 -44.02 -49.23
CA LEU A 246 -2.04 -44.59 -48.80
C LEU A 246 -1.14 -45.18 -49.95
N ALA A 247 0.10 -45.67 -49.78
CA ALA A 247 0.95 -46.13 -48.63
C ALA A 247 2.47 -46.11 -49.04
N ALA A 248 3.53 -46.65 -48.37
CA ALA A 248 3.84 -47.35 -47.09
C ALA A 248 5.41 -47.36 -46.87
N ASP A 249 5.90 -48.02 -45.79
CA ASP A 249 7.29 -48.54 -45.53
C ASP A 249 8.50 -47.56 -45.35
N SER A 250 9.50 -47.76 -44.46
CA SER A 250 9.71 -48.71 -43.33
C SER A 250 10.57 -48.10 -42.18
N GLN A 251 10.30 -48.54 -40.93
CA GLN A 251 11.12 -48.77 -39.69
C GLN A 251 12.67 -48.55 -39.60
N PRO A 252 13.34 -48.72 -38.41
CA PRO A 252 12.86 -49.10 -37.04
C PRO A 252 13.40 -48.26 -35.84
N GLY A 253 12.91 -48.55 -34.62
CA GLY A 253 13.51 -48.12 -33.33
C GLY A 253 12.96 -48.87 -32.09
N SER A 254 13.85 -49.35 -31.21
CA SER A 254 13.60 -50.07 -29.93
C SER A 254 12.74 -49.28 -28.92
N GLY A 255 12.05 -49.83 -27.90
CA GLY A 255 11.90 -51.21 -27.37
C GLY A 255 11.78 -51.18 -25.83
N TYR A 256 10.98 -52.06 -25.19
CA TYR A 256 10.49 -51.86 -23.81
C TYR A 256 10.75 -53.02 -22.81
N ASN A 257 10.97 -52.62 -21.55
CA ASN A 257 10.68 -53.30 -20.27
C ASN A 257 11.47 -54.54 -19.79
N HIS A 258 12.06 -54.40 -18.60
CA HIS A 258 12.09 -55.42 -17.54
C HIS A 258 12.01 -54.71 -16.16
N PRO A 259 11.26 -55.22 -15.15
CA PRO A 259 11.08 -54.51 -13.88
C PRO A 259 11.84 -55.16 -12.70
N ASP A 260 12.71 -54.41 -12.00
CA ASP A 260 13.35 -54.87 -10.74
C ASP A 260 13.96 -53.72 -9.91
N GLU A 261 13.17 -52.74 -9.44
CA GLU A 261 13.64 -51.80 -8.40
C GLU A 261 12.51 -51.17 -7.54
N ILE A 262 12.15 -51.81 -6.40
CA ILE A 262 11.13 -51.29 -5.45
C ILE A 262 11.60 -51.36 -3.96
N LEU A 263 12.86 -51.76 -3.69
CA LEU A 263 13.36 -51.96 -2.32
C LEU A 263 14.33 -50.87 -1.81
N THR A 264 14.81 -49.98 -2.67
CA THR A 264 15.80 -48.92 -2.35
C THR A 264 15.18 -47.66 -1.73
N ASP A 265 14.10 -47.14 -2.31
CA ASP A 265 13.49 -45.84 -1.95
C ASP A 265 13.06 -45.73 -0.48
N LYS A 266 12.44 -46.78 0.07
CA LYS A 266 11.86 -46.76 1.42
C LYS A 266 12.91 -46.60 2.52
N SER A 267 14.16 -46.98 2.28
CA SER A 267 15.28 -46.77 3.20
C SER A 267 15.69 -45.30 3.26
N ASP A 268 15.89 -44.69 2.09
CA ASP A 268 16.34 -43.31 1.93
C ASP A 268 15.31 -42.29 2.46
N TYR A 269 14.00 -42.58 2.29
CA TYR A 269 12.92 -41.82 2.92
C TYR A 269 13.07 -41.70 4.45
N TYR A 270 13.33 -42.82 5.15
CA TYR A 270 13.50 -42.81 6.61
C TYR A 270 14.82 -42.17 7.06
N ILE A 271 15.90 -42.31 6.28
CA ILE A 271 17.17 -41.62 6.54
C ILE A 271 16.99 -40.09 6.45
N LYS A 272 16.28 -39.61 5.41
CA LYS A 272 15.96 -38.19 5.22
C LYS A 272 15.09 -37.63 6.36
N LEU A 273 14.09 -38.38 6.83
CA LEU A 273 13.30 -38.02 8.00
C LEU A 273 14.14 -37.96 9.29
N ALA A 274 14.98 -38.96 9.54
CA ALA A 274 15.84 -39.02 10.73
C ALA A 274 16.83 -37.83 10.78
N ALA A 275 17.41 -37.45 9.65
CA ALA A 275 18.25 -36.26 9.53
C ALA A 275 17.46 -34.97 9.86
N GLY A 276 16.25 -34.83 9.33
CA GLY A 276 15.37 -33.67 9.60
C GLY A 276 15.01 -33.51 11.08
N PHE A 277 14.56 -34.59 11.74
CA PHE A 277 14.24 -34.56 13.16
C PHE A 277 15.46 -34.30 14.06
N SER A 278 16.64 -34.81 13.67
CA SER A 278 17.89 -34.57 14.41
C SER A 278 18.26 -33.08 14.46
N LEU A 279 18.10 -32.36 13.33
CA LEU A 279 18.33 -30.91 13.27
C LEU A 279 17.33 -30.13 14.12
N LEU A 280 16.03 -30.49 14.07
CA LEU A 280 14.99 -29.83 14.87
C LEU A 280 15.27 -29.95 16.38
N GLY A 281 15.74 -31.10 16.87
CA GLY A 281 16.14 -31.28 18.27
C GLY A 281 17.29 -30.37 18.71
N ILE A 282 18.27 -30.14 17.83
CA ILE A 282 19.41 -29.24 18.08
C ILE A 282 18.94 -27.78 18.13
N PHE A 283 18.09 -27.34 17.19
CA PHE A 283 17.55 -25.98 17.21
C PHE A 283 16.65 -25.73 18.44
N SER A 284 15.82 -26.70 18.84
CA SER A 284 15.00 -26.61 20.04
C SER A 284 15.85 -26.46 21.31
N THR A 285 16.84 -27.33 21.52
CA THR A 285 17.71 -27.26 22.71
C THR A 285 18.56 -25.98 22.74
N ALA A 286 19.08 -25.53 21.59
CA ALA A 286 19.76 -24.24 21.49
C ALA A 286 18.85 -23.05 21.85
N PHE A 287 17.58 -23.05 21.43
CA PHE A 287 16.62 -22.01 21.80
C PHE A 287 16.28 -21.99 23.30
N PHE A 288 16.12 -23.18 23.91
CA PHE A 288 15.92 -23.26 25.37
C PHE A 288 17.16 -22.77 26.14
N LEU A 289 18.37 -23.16 25.75
CA LEU A 289 19.62 -22.67 26.37
C LEU A 289 19.82 -21.15 26.17
N TYR A 290 19.45 -20.61 25.01
CA TYR A 290 19.44 -19.17 24.77
C TYR A 290 18.46 -18.42 25.69
N LYS A 291 17.27 -18.97 25.92
CA LYS A 291 16.22 -18.32 26.71
C LYS A 291 16.36 -18.49 28.23
N PHE A 292 16.91 -19.61 28.70
CA PHE A 292 16.91 -19.99 30.12
C PHE A 292 18.30 -20.14 30.75
N THR A 293 19.39 -19.90 30.01
CA THR A 293 20.76 -19.94 30.55
C THR A 293 21.46 -18.58 30.41
N THR A 294 22.43 -18.30 31.29
CA THR A 294 23.24 -17.06 31.31
C THR A 294 24.03 -16.77 30.02
N PHE A 295 24.07 -17.69 29.06
CA PHE A 295 24.54 -17.43 27.71
C PHE A 295 23.70 -16.40 26.95
N GLY A 296 22.37 -16.36 27.16
CA GLY A 296 21.50 -15.39 26.48
C GLY A 296 21.85 -13.93 26.79
N THR A 297 22.12 -13.63 28.07
CA THR A 297 22.55 -12.29 28.51
C THR A 297 23.97 -11.96 28.06
N TRP A 298 24.89 -12.95 28.02
CA TRP A 298 26.26 -12.76 27.52
C TRP A 298 26.33 -12.47 26.01
N ILE A 299 25.50 -13.14 25.20
CA ILE A 299 25.39 -12.84 23.77
C ILE A 299 24.78 -11.43 23.58
N ARG A 300 23.71 -11.10 24.33
CA ARG A 300 23.06 -9.79 24.25
C ARG A 300 24.03 -8.65 24.58
N SER A 301 24.84 -8.76 25.63
CA SER A 301 25.81 -7.71 25.99
C SER A 301 26.96 -7.58 24.98
N LYS A 302 27.48 -8.69 24.44
CA LYS A 302 28.50 -8.64 23.37
C LYS A 302 27.99 -8.02 22.06
N VAL A 303 26.73 -8.23 21.70
CA VAL A 303 26.14 -7.65 20.48
C VAL A 303 25.82 -6.16 20.65
N LEU A 304 25.29 -5.75 21.81
CA LEU A 304 24.97 -4.33 22.08
C LEU A 304 26.20 -3.44 22.32
N ASN A 305 27.34 -3.99 22.76
CA ASN A 305 28.56 -3.20 22.98
C ASN A 305 29.26 -2.68 21.70
N LYS A 306 28.66 -2.82 20.51
CA LYS A 306 29.13 -2.15 19.27
C LYS A 306 28.53 -0.74 19.08
N LYS A 307 28.87 0.14 20.02
CA LYS A 307 29.08 1.58 19.86
C LYS A 307 27.91 2.40 19.26
N ILE A 308 27.02 2.86 20.13
CA ILE A 308 26.33 4.15 19.97
C ILE A 308 26.86 5.08 21.07
N ASN A 309 27.66 6.08 20.70
CA ASN A 309 28.02 7.17 21.61
C ASN A 309 26.97 8.27 21.46
N ALA A 310 26.04 8.35 22.41
CA ALA A 310 25.18 9.50 22.65
C ALA A 310 25.12 9.71 24.18
N ASN A 311 25.13 10.97 24.64
CA ASN A 311 24.88 11.28 26.04
C ASN A 311 23.39 11.03 26.34
N ILE A 312 23.08 9.90 26.98
CA ILE A 312 21.71 9.55 27.39
C ILE A 312 21.39 10.09 28.81
N ASP A 313 22.43 10.35 29.61
CA ASP A 313 22.32 10.76 31.01
C ASP A 313 21.72 12.17 31.18
N GLU A 314 22.05 13.09 30.27
CA GLU A 314 21.65 14.50 30.31
C GLU A 314 20.16 14.69 29.96
N ASP A 315 19.64 14.00 28.94
CA ASP A 315 18.21 14.01 28.60
C ASP A 315 17.36 13.31 29.67
N ALA A 316 17.85 12.23 30.27
CA ALA A 316 17.15 11.47 31.31
C ALA A 316 16.95 12.27 32.61
N GLN A 317 17.96 13.06 33.00
CA GLN A 317 17.88 13.94 34.18
C GLN A 317 16.90 15.10 33.94
N ASN A 318 16.88 15.68 32.74
CA ASN A 318 15.94 16.75 32.38
C ASN A 318 14.47 16.26 32.34
N LEU A 319 14.21 15.03 31.91
CA LEU A 319 12.87 14.43 31.95
C LEU A 319 12.37 14.22 33.38
N MET A 320 13.14 13.56 34.25
CA MET A 320 12.75 13.35 35.65
C MET A 320 12.57 14.68 36.41
N ALA A 321 13.39 15.68 36.12
CA ALA A 321 13.24 17.01 36.71
C ALA A 321 11.93 17.70 36.29
N HIS A 322 11.37 17.42 35.12
CA HIS A 322 10.11 18.03 34.68
C HIS A 322 8.86 17.28 35.21
N GLU A 323 8.97 15.99 35.52
CA GLU A 323 7.90 15.25 36.21
C GLU A 323 7.84 15.62 37.70
N LEU A 324 8.99 15.69 38.40
CA LEU A 324 9.07 16.00 39.84
C LEU A 324 8.62 17.42 40.23
N ASN A 325 8.53 18.37 39.29
CA ASN A 325 8.14 19.75 39.57
C ASN A 325 6.65 20.05 39.31
N ASN A 326 5.82 19.05 38.98
CA ASN A 326 4.43 19.24 38.57
C ASN A 326 3.36 18.65 39.52
N GLU A 327 3.73 17.98 40.62
CA GLU A 327 2.78 17.50 41.64
C GLU A 327 3.19 17.95 43.06
N ASP A 328 2.81 19.18 43.45
CA ASP A 328 2.65 19.52 44.88
C ASP A 328 1.71 20.74 45.09
N GLU A 329 0.42 20.61 44.75
CA GLU A 329 -0.62 21.57 45.19
C GLU A 329 -1.83 20.88 45.83
N ASN A 330 -1.70 20.63 47.14
CA ASN A 330 -2.77 20.50 48.13
C ASN A 330 -3.97 19.57 47.83
N PHE A 331 -3.92 18.33 48.33
CA PHE A 331 -5.12 17.69 48.89
C PHE A 331 -4.88 17.12 50.29
N TYR A 332 -5.67 17.60 51.25
CA TYR A 332 -5.54 17.26 52.66
C TYR A 332 -6.18 15.90 53.01
N ASN A 333 -5.43 15.11 53.78
CA ASN A 333 -5.90 14.32 54.92
C ASN A 333 -6.96 13.21 54.67
N ASN A 334 -6.49 11.96 54.68
CA ASN A 334 -7.18 10.90 55.43
C ASN A 334 -6.17 9.83 55.90
N GLY A 335 -6.13 9.58 57.21
CA GLY A 335 -5.10 8.72 57.83
C GLY A 335 -5.55 7.28 58.07
N TYR A 336 -4.66 6.32 57.79
CA TYR A 336 -4.81 4.92 58.22
C TYR A 336 -3.54 4.46 58.96
N ASN A 337 -3.63 4.34 60.29
CA ASN A 337 -2.58 3.72 61.09
C ASN A 337 -2.61 2.20 60.89
N ILE A 338 -1.48 1.61 60.51
CA ILE A 338 -1.26 0.16 60.55
C ILE A 338 -0.13 -0.11 61.54
N ILE A 339 -0.45 -0.76 62.66
CA ILE A 339 0.52 -1.16 63.68
C ILE A 339 1.12 -2.50 63.28
N TYR A 340 2.45 -2.57 63.18
CA TYR A 340 3.17 -3.82 62.97
C TYR A 340 3.28 -4.61 64.28
N HIS A 341 2.93 -5.89 64.22
CA HIS A 341 3.35 -6.88 65.22
C HIS A 341 4.31 -7.87 64.55
N SER A 342 5.51 -8.00 65.10
CA SER A 342 6.49 -9.03 64.73
C SER A 342 6.32 -10.27 65.61
N SER A 343 6.46 -11.44 65.00
CA SER A 343 6.64 -12.75 65.65
C SER A 343 7.91 -13.40 65.12
#